data_AF-A0A7Y2UDG6-F1
#
_entry.id   AF-A0A7Y2UDG6-F1
#
_cell.length_a   1.000
_cell.length_b   1.000
_cell.length_c   1.000
_cell.angle_alpha   90.00
_cell.angle_beta   90.00
_cell.angle_gamma   90.00
#
_symmetry.space_group_name_H-M   'P 1'
#
loop_
_entity.id
_entity.type
_entity.pdbx_description
1 polymer ?
#
loop_
_entity_poly.entity_id
_entity_poly.type
_entity_poly.pdbx_seq_one_letter_code
_entity_poly.pdbx_strand_id
1 'polypeptide(L)' 'MDTHYLTSLFTPEKIALFGASDRENSVGGVVFRNLLSAGFEGQIFAINPKHETVQGQK' A
#
# COMPACT_ATOMS: atom_id res chain seq x y z
N MET A 1 19.69 -20.98 0.90
CA MET A 1 18.59 -21.00 1.89
C MET A 1 17.31 -20.92 1.10
N ASP A 2 16.43 -21.91 1.24
CA ASP A 2 15.12 -21.85 0.62
C ASP A 2 14.34 -20.67 1.21
N THR A 3 13.73 -19.87 0.34
CA THR A 3 12.94 -18.72 0.77
C THR A 3 11.66 -19.23 1.39
N HIS A 4 11.33 -18.76 2.61
CA HIS A 4 10.12 -19.18 3.29
C HIS A 4 8.90 -18.74 2.46
N TYR A 5 7.87 -19.58 2.33
CA TYR A 5 6.71 -19.29 1.47
C TYR A 5 5.92 -18.04 1.92
N LEU A 6 6.08 -17.60 3.17
CA LEU A 6 5.49 -16.37 3.72
C LEU A 6 6.36 -15.12 3.52
N THR A 7 7.55 -15.24 2.90
CA THR A 7 8.43 -14.09 2.64
C THR A 7 7.70 -13.00 1.86
N SER A 8 6.89 -13.34 0.86
CA SER A 8 6.10 -12.35 0.11
C SER A 8 5.01 -11.65 0.93
N LEU A 9 4.61 -12.20 2.07
CA LEU A 9 3.61 -11.60 2.95
C LEU A 9 4.24 -10.66 3.97
N PHE A 10 5.34 -11.08 4.60
CA PHE A 10 5.98 -10.32 5.68
C PHE A 10 7.08 -9.38 5.22
N THR A 11 7.73 -9.67 4.10
CA THR A 11 8.79 -8.85 3.51
C THR A 11 8.56 -8.67 2.01
N PRO A 12 7.42 -8.08 1.59
CA PRO A 12 7.16 -7.82 0.19
C PRO A 12 8.09 -6.71 -0.35
N GLU A 13 8.51 -6.83 -1.59
CA GLU A 13 9.18 -5.73 -2.31
C GLU A 13 8.18 -4.71 -2.87
N LYS A 14 6.93 -5.15 -3.10
CA LYS A 14 5.87 -4.37 -3.76
C LYS A 14 4.51 -4.69 -3.17
N ILE A 15 3.69 -3.67 -2.95
CA ILE A 15 2.31 -3.78 -2.46
C ILE A 15 1.37 -3.03 -3.41
N ALA A 16 0.31 -3.68 -3.87
CA ALA A 16 -0.80 -3.01 -4.55
C ALA A 16 -1.99 -2.91 -3.60
N LEU A 17 -2.41 -1.68 -3.26
CA LEU A 17 -3.51 -1.43 -2.34
C LEU A 17 -4.77 -1.04 -3.10
N PHE A 18 -5.67 -2.01 -3.24
CA PHE A 18 -7.01 -1.76 -3.79
C PHE A 18 -7.90 -1.06 -2.76
N GLY A 19 -8.52 0.04 -3.18
CA GLY A 19 -9.37 0.86 -2.31
C GLY A 19 -8.61 1.92 -1.52
N ALA A 20 -7.34 2.18 -1.84
CA ALA A 20 -6.63 3.38 -1.39
C ALA A 20 -7.49 4.63 -1.69
N SER A 21 -7.58 5.56 -0.74
CA SER A 21 -8.44 6.74 -0.90
C SER A 21 -7.95 7.92 -0.05
N ASP A 22 -8.25 9.15 -0.50
CA ASP A 22 -8.05 10.38 0.28
C ASP A 22 -9.15 10.62 1.32
N ARG A 23 -10.21 9.79 1.34
CA ARG A 23 -11.25 9.87 2.36
C ARG A 23 -10.65 9.51 3.71
N GLU A 24 -10.59 10.49 4.60
CA GLU A 24 -9.91 10.44 5.90
C GLU A 24 -10.22 9.16 6.71
N ASN A 25 -11.51 8.82 6.81
CA ASN A 25 -12.01 7.70 7.62
C ASN A 25 -12.29 6.42 6.81
N SER A 26 -11.81 6.33 5.57
CA SER A 26 -11.92 5.09 4.79
C SER A 26 -10.87 4.08 5.25
N VAL A 27 -11.23 2.80 5.29
CA VAL A 27 -10.29 1.72 5.66
C VAL A 27 -9.05 1.75 4.76
N GLY A 28 -9.24 1.83 3.43
CA GLY A 28 -8.12 1.88 2.49
C GLY A 28 -7.28 3.14 2.62
N GLY A 29 -7.87 4.30 2.93
CA GLY A 29 -7.12 5.53 3.21
C GLY A 29 -6.29 5.46 4.48
N VAL A 30 -6.82 4.83 5.54
CA VAL A 30 -6.09 4.59 6.80
C VAL A 30 -4.94 3.62 6.57
N VAL A 31 -5.18 2.49 5.90
CA VAL A 31 -4.12 1.50 5.61
C VAL A 31 -3.03 2.11 4.74
N PHE A 32 -3.40 2.88 3.70
CA PHE A 32 -2.42 3.52 2.82
C PHE A 32 -1.51 4.49 3.58
N ARG A 33 -2.10 5.35 4.41
CA ARG A 33 -1.37 6.28 5.26
C ARG A 33 -0.46 5.55 6.24
N ASN A 34 -0.90 4.43 6.81
CA ASN A 34 -0.05 3.64 7.71
C ASN A 34 1.18 3.08 6.98
N LEU A 35 1.03 2.57 5.75
CA LEU A 35 2.15 2.07 4.96
C LEU A 35 3.18 3.17 4.64
N LEU A 36 2.70 4.37 4.27
CA LEU A 36 3.56 5.53 4.00
C LEU A 36 4.26 6.03 5.27
N SER A 37 3.50 6.23 6.36
CA SER A 37 4.03 6.75 7.63
C SER A 37 4.95 5.78 8.35
N ALA A 38 4.77 4.46 8.14
CA ALA A 38 5.67 3.44 8.68
C ALA A 38 7.00 3.35 7.92
N GLY A 39 7.16 4.06 6.80
CA GLY A 39 8.39 4.07 6.02
C GLY A 39 8.64 2.76 5.28
N PHE A 40 7.59 2.10 4.76
CA PHE A 40 7.77 0.91 3.94
C PHE A 40 8.70 1.22 2.76
N GLU A 41 9.84 0.54 2.69
CA GLU A 41 10.91 0.82 1.73
C GLU A 41 10.63 0.29 0.32
N GLY A 42 9.67 -0.64 0.19
CA GLY A 42 9.23 -1.17 -1.10
C GLY A 42 8.31 -0.21 -1.86
N GLN A 43 7.94 -0.60 -3.07
CA GLN A 43 7.02 0.20 -3.89
C GLN A 43 5.57 -0.05 -3.47
N ILE A 44 4.78 1.01 -3.32
CA ILE A 44 3.35 0.92 -3.05
C ILE A 44 2.60 1.52 -4.24
N PHE A 45 1.60 0.79 -4.74
CA PHE A 45 0.71 1.22 -5.81
C PHE A 45 -0.69 1.46 -5.25
N ALA A 46 -1.20 2.68 -5.36
CA ALA A 46 -2.52 3.04 -4.89
C ALA A 46 -3.59 2.81 -5.96
N ILE A 47 -4.39 1.76 -5.83
CA ILE A 47 -5.38 1.41 -6.85
C ILE A 47 -6.75 1.98 -6.48
N ASN A 48 -7.20 3.00 -7.23
CA ASN A 48 -8.51 3.61 -7.10
C ASN A 48 -9.15 3.87 -8.48
N PRO A 49 -10.41 3.47 -8.72
CA PRO A 49 -11.07 3.67 -10.03
C PRO A 49 -11.44 5.13 -10.34
N LYS A 50 -11.45 6.02 -9.34
CA LYS A 50 -11.89 7.41 -9.47
C LYS A 50 -10.76 8.43 -9.40
N HIS A 51 -9.58 8.02 -8.93
CA HIS A 51 -8.45 8.90 -8.69
C HIS A 51 -7.19 8.27 -9.28
N GLU A 52 -6.47 9.02 -10.13
CA GLU A 52 -5.18 8.58 -10.67
C GLU A 52 -4.05 8.65 -9.64
N THR A 53 -4.24 9.45 -8.58
CA THR A 53 -3.32 9.56 -7.46
C THR A 53 -4.07 9.60 -6.14
N VAL A 54 -3.53 9.01 -5.09
CA VAL A 54 -4.04 9.05 -3.72
C VAL A 54 -2.90 9.48 -2.80
N GLN A 55 -3.12 10.48 -1.94
CA GLN A 55 -2.11 11.02 -1.02
C GLN A 55 -0.75 11.33 -1.70
N GLY A 56 -0.79 11.79 -2.96
CA GLY A 56 0.39 12.15 -3.77
C GLY A 56 1.13 10.96 -4.41
N GLN A 57 0.60 9.74 -4.30
CA GLN A 57 1.17 8.53 -4.87
C GLN A 57 0.28 8.00 -6.00
N LYS A 58 0.88 7.33 -6.98
CA LYS A 58 0.18 6.70 -8.11
C LYS A 58 -0.22 5.25 -7.82
#